data_AF-A0A1F6HWD7-F1
#
_entry.id   AF-A0A1F6HWD7-F1
#
_cell.length_a   1.000
_cell.length_b   1.000
_cell.length_c   1.000
_cell.angle_alpha   90.00
_cell.angle_beta   90.00
_cell.angle_gamma   90.00
#
_symmetry.space_group_name_H-M   'P 1'
#
loop_
_entity.id
_entity.type
_entity.pdbx_description
1 polymer ?
#
loop_
_entity_poly.entity_id
_entity_poly.type
_entity_poly.pdbx_seq_one_letter_code
_entity_poly.pdbx_strand_id
1 'polypeptide(L)'
;MFTTIINDCRDQNALARQATRALTLFGYGVSIIGVEDDLQTAGNLIDVLDASEGKKGLIIANVAPRHGGGKKWENGTPFGYFFFKDTLVVSTIDGYCLSLIKKFSLIDSVKVFDLPKTVNLMIKHGYVKSEFHDLIVNSQFRSYDFAPRAAKLIVDKIEVASEKYPLENVKDIPKTIWWVDNFGNCKTTVLPKDIGFKPGKILKTKLGEFQCYPRLKDVPNHKPGIIVGSSGFGTKQLLELVIQGKSAAKEFGITSGSILF
;
A
#
# COMPACT_ATOMS: atom_id res chain seq x y z
N MET A 1 -9.84 12.66 12.59
CA MET A 1 -9.14 12.53 11.30
C MET A 1 -7.81 11.87 11.57
N PHE A 2 -7.38 10.93 10.75
CA PHE A 2 -6.10 10.23 10.90
C PHE A 2 -5.17 10.55 9.74
N THR A 3 -3.86 10.38 9.95
CA THR A 3 -2.88 10.37 8.87
C THR A 3 -2.06 9.09 8.95
N THR A 4 -1.99 8.33 7.86
CA THR A 4 -1.11 7.16 7.75
C THR A 4 -0.13 7.37 6.61
N ILE A 5 1.16 7.12 6.86
CA ILE A 5 2.22 7.17 5.85
C ILE A 5 2.75 5.74 5.67
N ILE A 6 2.65 5.21 4.45
CA ILE A 6 3.18 3.91 4.06
C ILE A 6 4.33 4.19 3.08
N ASN A 7 5.58 3.85 3.42
CA ASN A 7 6.71 4.31 2.63
C ASN A 7 7.94 3.37 2.67
N ASP A 8 8.65 3.27 1.53
CA ASP A 8 9.93 2.56 1.39
C ASP A 8 11.11 3.28 2.07
N CYS A 9 11.00 4.59 2.31
CA CYS A 9 11.97 5.40 3.05
C CYS A 9 11.85 5.16 4.57
N ARG A 10 12.20 3.96 5.01
CA ARG A 10 11.86 3.40 6.35
C ARG A 10 12.90 3.60 7.45
N ASP A 11 14.00 4.30 7.19
CA ASP A 11 14.94 4.64 8.26
C ASP A 11 14.32 5.68 9.22
N GLN A 12 14.78 5.70 10.47
CA GLN A 12 14.19 6.55 11.50
C GLN A 12 14.26 8.05 11.17
N ASN A 13 15.30 8.51 10.46
CA ASN A 13 15.42 9.92 10.09
C ASN A 13 14.37 10.31 9.03
N ALA A 14 14.27 9.52 7.97
CA ALA A 14 13.28 9.72 6.91
C ALA A 14 11.85 9.67 7.45
N LEU A 15 11.55 8.71 8.32
CA LEU A 15 10.23 8.57 8.93
C LEU A 15 9.91 9.76 9.84
N ALA A 16 10.83 10.17 10.71
CA ALA A 16 10.61 11.31 11.61
C ALA A 16 10.36 12.62 10.84
N ARG A 17 11.11 12.87 9.77
CA ARG A 17 10.91 14.04 8.89
C ARG A 17 9.53 14.05 8.25
N GLN A 18 9.09 12.91 7.71
CA GLN A 18 7.77 12.77 7.11
C GLN A 18 6.65 12.95 8.13
N ALA A 19 6.80 12.34 9.31
CA ALA A 19 5.86 12.48 10.42
C ALA A 19 5.69 13.94 10.82
N THR A 20 6.82 14.63 11.01
CA THR A 20 6.85 16.04 11.40
C THR A 20 6.18 16.90 10.34
N ARG A 21 6.49 16.67 9.06
CA ARG A 21 5.86 17.38 7.94
C ARG A 21 4.35 17.20 7.91
N ALA A 22 3.87 15.97 8.02
CA ALA A 22 2.45 15.67 8.02
C ALA A 22 1.76 16.27 9.25
N LEU A 23 2.37 16.16 10.44
CA LEU A 23 1.83 16.75 11.66
C LEU A 23 1.71 18.28 11.55
N THR A 24 2.74 18.97 11.05
CA THR A 24 2.70 20.42 10.85
C THR A 24 1.65 20.84 9.83
N LEU A 25 1.45 20.07 8.76
CA LEU A 25 0.47 20.41 7.73
C LEU A 25 -0.97 20.14 8.16
N PHE A 26 -1.21 19.06 8.90
CA PHE A 26 -2.57 18.56 9.13
C PHE A 26 -3.04 18.66 10.59
N GLY A 27 -2.12 18.70 11.55
CA GLY A 27 -2.46 18.77 12.98
C GLY A 27 -3.08 17.49 13.56
N TYR A 28 -2.96 16.35 12.88
CA TYR A 28 -3.51 15.06 13.31
C TYR A 28 -2.42 14.07 13.66
N GLY A 29 -2.76 13.07 14.48
CA GLY A 29 -1.89 11.93 14.77
C GLY A 29 -1.43 11.24 13.48
N VAL A 30 -0.13 10.91 13.44
CA VAL A 30 0.50 10.27 12.28
C VAL A 30 0.93 8.85 12.66
N SER A 31 0.42 7.86 11.94
CA SER A 31 0.89 6.48 11.95
C SER A 31 1.79 6.23 10.75
N ILE A 32 2.86 5.45 10.94
CA ILE A 32 3.87 5.20 9.91
C ILE A 32 4.06 3.71 9.76
N ILE A 33 4.09 3.26 8.51
CA ILE A 33 4.38 1.88 8.13
C ILE A 33 5.55 1.90 7.15
N GLY A 34 6.70 1.41 7.61
CA GLY A 34 7.85 1.18 6.73
C GLY A 34 7.66 -0.11 5.94
N VAL A 35 7.87 -0.04 4.63
CA VAL A 35 7.70 -1.19 3.71
C VAL A 35 8.95 -1.40 2.86
N GLU A 36 9.09 -2.57 2.27
CA GLU A 36 10.20 -2.89 1.35
C GLU A 36 9.87 -2.55 -0.11
N ASP A 37 8.61 -2.72 -0.48
CA ASP A 37 8.19 -2.78 -1.88
C ASP A 37 6.72 -2.33 -2.07
N ASP A 38 6.32 -2.24 -3.34
CA ASP A 38 4.99 -1.84 -3.76
C ASP A 38 3.90 -2.88 -3.42
N LEU A 39 4.29 -4.15 -3.28
CA LEU A 39 3.43 -5.25 -2.88
C LEU A 39 3.01 -5.15 -1.41
N GLN A 40 3.97 -4.92 -0.51
CA GLN A 40 3.71 -4.63 0.90
C GLN A 40 2.87 -3.36 1.06
N THR A 41 3.12 -2.36 0.22
CA THR A 41 2.33 -1.12 0.22
C THR A 41 0.88 -1.39 -0.13
N ALA A 42 0.63 -2.23 -1.15
CA ALA A 42 -0.73 -2.60 -1.55
C ALA A 42 -1.51 -3.26 -0.41
N GLY A 43 -0.89 -4.21 0.29
CA GLY A 43 -1.53 -4.92 1.40
C GLY A 43 -1.80 -4.01 2.61
N ASN A 44 -0.80 -3.21 3.02
CA ASN A 44 -0.96 -2.26 4.11
C ASN A 44 -1.98 -1.16 3.78
N LEU A 45 -2.06 -0.70 2.52
CA LEU A 45 -3.07 0.26 2.10
C LEU A 45 -4.49 -0.29 2.30
N ILE A 46 -4.72 -1.55 1.94
CA ILE A 46 -6.01 -2.21 2.17
C ILE A 46 -6.31 -2.35 3.65
N ASP A 47 -5.36 -2.84 4.46
CA ASP A 47 -5.58 -3.03 5.90
C ASP A 47 -5.88 -1.70 6.60
N VAL A 48 -5.25 -0.59 6.19
CA VAL A 48 -5.54 0.75 6.74
C VAL A 48 -6.91 1.26 6.28
N LEU A 49 -7.29 1.03 5.02
CA LEU A 49 -8.62 1.41 4.51
C LEU A 49 -9.73 0.63 5.22
N ASP A 50 -9.51 -0.65 5.48
CA ASP A 50 -10.44 -1.51 6.23
C ASP A 50 -10.55 -1.04 7.68
N ALA A 51 -9.42 -0.89 8.38
CA ALA A 51 -9.39 -0.46 9.78
C ALA A 51 -9.97 0.95 10.00
N SER A 52 -9.87 1.82 9.01
CA SER A 52 -10.45 3.17 9.09
C SER A 52 -11.94 3.22 8.74
N GLU A 53 -12.50 2.14 8.19
CA GLU A 53 -13.89 2.04 7.70
C GLU A 53 -14.27 3.14 6.67
N GLY A 54 -13.27 3.81 6.09
CA GLY A 54 -13.40 4.97 5.21
C GLY A 54 -13.83 6.27 5.90
N LYS A 55 -13.54 6.41 7.20
CA LYS A 55 -13.70 7.68 7.95
C LYS A 55 -12.76 8.76 7.40
N LYS A 56 -13.07 10.02 7.72
CA LYS A 56 -12.25 11.17 7.31
C LYS A 56 -10.79 11.00 7.73
N GLY A 57 -9.89 11.00 6.74
CA GLY A 57 -8.47 10.71 6.96
C GLY A 57 -7.62 10.98 5.72
N LEU A 58 -6.31 10.81 5.90
CA LEU A 58 -5.29 10.91 4.87
C LEU A 58 -4.41 9.65 4.91
N ILE A 59 -4.20 9.04 3.76
CA ILE A 59 -3.19 8.00 3.57
C ILE A 59 -2.21 8.48 2.49
N ILE A 60 -0.92 8.49 2.80
CA ILE A 60 0.15 8.73 1.82
C ILE A 60 0.88 7.40 1.63
N ALA A 61 0.72 6.77 0.49
CA ALA A 61 1.30 5.46 0.17
C ALA A 61 2.33 5.58 -0.97
N ASN A 62 3.60 5.63 -0.64
CA ASN A 62 4.68 5.87 -1.60
C ASN A 62 5.67 4.71 -1.66
N VAL A 63 5.78 4.11 -2.84
CA VAL A 63 6.96 3.33 -3.23
C VAL A 63 7.33 3.73 -4.65
N ALA A 64 8.53 4.28 -4.81
CA ALA A 64 8.97 4.92 -6.06
C ALA A 64 10.33 4.37 -6.51
N PRO A 65 10.44 3.06 -6.79
CA PRO A 65 11.68 2.44 -7.20
C PRO A 65 12.19 3.09 -8.49
N ARG A 66 13.43 3.59 -8.49
CA ARG A 66 14.07 4.22 -9.65
C ARG A 66 14.84 3.24 -10.55
N HIS A 67 14.93 1.99 -10.12
CA HIS A 67 15.46 0.88 -10.91
C HIS A 67 14.34 0.13 -11.66
N GLY A 68 14.72 -0.69 -12.65
CA GLY A 68 13.77 -1.53 -13.41
C GLY A 68 12.68 -0.73 -14.10
N GLY A 69 11.43 -1.14 -13.93
CA GLY A 69 10.25 -0.53 -14.59
C GLY A 69 10.03 0.95 -14.26
N GLY A 70 10.60 1.47 -13.16
CA GLY A 70 10.51 2.89 -12.80
C GLY A 70 11.33 3.83 -13.67
N LYS A 71 12.31 3.31 -14.44
CA LYS A 71 13.14 4.11 -15.37
C LYS A 71 12.36 4.71 -16.54
N LYS A 72 11.14 4.22 -16.81
CA LYS A 72 10.26 4.80 -17.83
C LYS A 72 9.77 6.21 -17.47
N TRP A 73 9.89 6.58 -16.19
CA TRP A 73 9.47 7.88 -15.68
C TRP A 73 10.68 8.78 -15.44
N GLU A 74 10.66 9.97 -16.05
CA GLU A 74 11.75 10.94 -16.00
C GLU A 74 12.22 11.27 -14.57
N ASN A 75 11.27 11.43 -13.64
CA ASN A 75 11.56 11.69 -12.23
C ASN A 75 11.00 10.59 -11.30
N GLY A 76 11.02 9.33 -11.74
CA GLY A 76 10.43 8.20 -11.01
C GLY A 76 8.90 8.21 -10.99
N THR A 77 8.30 7.16 -10.42
CA THR A 77 6.85 6.91 -10.49
C THR A 77 6.00 8.15 -10.14
N PRO A 78 5.01 8.54 -10.97
CA PRO A 78 4.12 9.65 -10.67
C PRO A 78 3.28 9.40 -9.42
N PHE A 79 2.88 10.50 -8.77
CA PHE A 79 1.86 10.45 -7.72
C PHE A 79 0.49 10.69 -8.33
N GLY A 80 -0.52 10.04 -7.75
CA GLY A 80 -1.91 10.36 -7.95
C GLY A 80 -2.67 10.38 -6.64
N TYR A 81 -3.94 10.73 -6.72
CA TYR A 81 -4.85 10.71 -5.58
C TYR A 81 -6.24 10.22 -5.96
N PHE A 82 -6.96 9.75 -4.95
CA PHE A 82 -8.37 9.44 -5.02
C PHE A 82 -9.00 9.56 -3.64
N PHE A 83 -10.32 9.57 -3.59
CA PHE A 83 -11.07 9.44 -2.35
C PHE A 83 -11.65 8.03 -2.25
N PHE A 84 -11.46 7.39 -1.12
CA PHE A 84 -12.24 6.23 -0.70
C PHE A 84 -13.17 6.68 0.42
N LYS A 85 -14.46 6.83 0.12
CA LYS A 85 -15.41 7.51 1.01
C LYS A 85 -14.83 8.87 1.46
N ASP A 86 -14.63 9.08 2.76
CA ASP A 86 -14.08 10.34 3.30
C ASP A 86 -12.55 10.32 3.47
N THR A 87 -11.87 9.23 3.11
CA THR A 87 -10.42 9.10 3.19
C THR A 87 -9.77 9.56 1.90
N LEU A 88 -8.90 10.57 1.96
CA LEU A 88 -8.01 10.94 0.86
C LEU A 88 -6.83 9.98 0.83
N VAL A 89 -6.58 9.36 -0.32
CA VAL A 89 -5.38 8.57 -0.57
C VAL A 89 -4.53 9.30 -1.60
N VAL A 90 -3.26 9.57 -1.26
CA VAL A 90 -2.22 10.03 -2.19
C VAL A 90 -1.20 8.92 -2.33
N SER A 91 -0.93 8.47 -3.56
CA SER A 91 -0.10 7.29 -3.77
C SER A 91 0.70 7.33 -5.06
N THR A 92 1.80 6.59 -5.11
CA THR A 92 2.45 6.25 -6.38
C THR A 92 1.57 5.31 -7.20
N ILE A 93 1.51 5.53 -8.51
CA ILE A 93 0.50 4.86 -9.37
C ILE A 93 0.98 3.61 -10.11
N ASP A 94 2.29 3.42 -10.21
CA ASP A 94 2.90 2.32 -10.96
C ASP A 94 3.26 1.15 -10.03
N GLY A 95 3.58 0.00 -10.64
CA GLY A 95 3.86 -1.21 -9.88
C GLY A 95 2.60 -1.83 -9.29
N TYR A 96 2.71 -2.38 -8.07
CA TYR A 96 1.62 -3.09 -7.39
C TYR A 96 0.87 -2.28 -6.34
N CYS A 97 1.30 -1.04 -6.06
CA CYS A 97 0.80 -0.22 -4.96
C CYS A 97 -0.75 -0.12 -4.92
N LEU A 98 -1.38 0.02 -6.10
CA LEU A 98 -2.83 0.13 -6.25
C LEU A 98 -3.51 -1.16 -6.72
N SER A 99 -2.77 -2.26 -6.87
CA SER A 99 -3.30 -3.50 -7.45
C SER A 99 -4.34 -4.19 -6.58
N LEU A 100 -4.24 -4.08 -5.24
CA LEU A 100 -5.30 -4.58 -4.37
C LEU A 100 -6.53 -3.66 -4.37
N ILE A 101 -6.36 -2.34 -4.49
CA ILE A 101 -7.48 -1.41 -4.72
C ILE A 101 -8.28 -1.84 -5.95
N LYS A 102 -7.57 -2.17 -7.05
CA LYS A 102 -8.15 -2.73 -8.28
C LYS A 102 -8.85 -4.07 -8.02
N LYS A 103 -8.17 -5.03 -7.37
CA LYS A 103 -8.70 -6.38 -7.08
C LYS A 103 -10.01 -6.35 -6.27
N PHE A 104 -10.08 -5.44 -5.29
CA PHE A 104 -11.28 -5.27 -4.46
C PHE A 104 -12.34 -4.36 -5.11
N SER A 105 -12.02 -3.74 -6.25
CA SER A 105 -12.90 -2.84 -7.00
C SER A 105 -13.40 -1.68 -6.14
N LEU A 106 -12.48 -1.01 -5.42
CA LEU A 106 -12.84 0.06 -4.48
C LEU A 106 -13.05 1.42 -5.15
N ILE A 107 -12.46 1.64 -6.33
CA ILE A 107 -12.59 2.84 -7.17
C ILE A 107 -12.40 2.43 -8.64
N ASP A 108 -12.70 3.33 -9.58
CA ASP A 108 -12.52 3.10 -11.02
C ASP A 108 -11.26 3.77 -11.60
N SER A 109 -10.80 4.86 -10.99
CA SER A 109 -9.67 5.64 -11.50
C SER A 109 -9.01 6.47 -10.40
N VAL A 110 -7.74 6.83 -10.63
CA VAL A 110 -7.01 7.82 -9.83
C VAL A 110 -6.77 9.09 -10.63
N LYS A 111 -6.57 10.21 -9.96
CA LYS A 111 -6.16 11.48 -10.57
C LYS A 111 -4.66 11.66 -10.40
N VAL A 112 -3.90 11.60 -11.48
CA VAL A 112 -2.42 11.72 -11.48
C VAL A 112 -2.05 13.19 -11.51
N PHE A 113 -1.19 13.62 -10.60
CA PHE A 113 -0.78 15.02 -10.54
C PHE A 113 0.11 15.41 -11.72
N ASP A 114 -0.12 16.61 -12.25
CA ASP A 114 0.91 17.34 -12.99
C ASP A 114 1.84 18.00 -11.96
N LEU A 115 3.05 17.45 -11.80
CA LEU A 115 3.94 17.81 -10.71
C LEU A 115 4.34 19.30 -10.76
N PRO A 116 4.91 19.85 -11.86
CA PRO A 116 5.26 21.27 -11.92
C PRO A 116 4.07 22.20 -11.68
N LYS A 117 2.92 21.93 -12.30
CA LYS A 117 1.72 22.76 -12.10
C LYS A 117 1.21 22.69 -10.65
N THR A 118 1.27 21.52 -10.03
CA THR A 118 0.88 21.37 -8.62
C THR A 118 1.84 22.12 -7.69
N VAL A 119 3.15 22.11 -7.94
CA VAL A 119 4.12 22.91 -7.15
C VAL A 119 3.85 24.41 -7.29
N ASN A 120 3.52 24.89 -8.49
CA ASN A 120 3.11 26.28 -8.68
C ASN A 120 1.86 26.65 -7.86
N LEU A 121 0.89 25.75 -7.74
CA LEU A 121 -0.26 25.92 -6.86
C LEU A 121 0.15 25.95 -5.38
N MET A 122 1.08 25.10 -4.96
CA MET A 122 1.60 25.13 -3.58
C MET A 122 2.23 26.49 -3.24
N ILE A 123 2.96 27.08 -4.19
CA ILE A 123 3.58 28.40 -4.03
C ILE A 123 2.52 29.50 -3.96
N LYS A 124 1.57 29.49 -4.90
CA LYS A 124 0.46 30.46 -4.96
C LYS A 124 -0.33 30.53 -3.65
N HIS A 125 -0.51 29.39 -2.99
CA HIS A 125 -1.25 29.30 -1.73
C HIS A 125 -0.37 29.34 -0.47
N GLY A 126 0.94 29.61 -0.61
CA GLY A 126 1.84 29.85 0.53
C GLY A 126 2.29 28.59 1.28
N TYR A 127 2.04 27.38 0.77
CA TYR A 127 2.57 26.14 1.38
C TYR A 127 4.07 25.92 1.10
N VAL A 128 4.58 26.61 0.08
CA VAL A 128 5.97 26.53 -0.41
C VAL A 128 6.42 27.94 -0.80
N LYS A 129 7.67 28.31 -0.47
CA LYS A 129 8.28 29.53 -1.01
C LYS A 129 8.73 29.29 -2.45
N SER A 130 8.62 30.30 -3.31
CA SER A 130 8.98 30.20 -4.73
C SER A 130 10.41 29.69 -4.97
N GLU A 131 11.36 30.06 -4.10
CA GLU A 131 12.75 29.60 -4.14
C GLU A 131 12.93 28.07 -4.05
N PHE A 132 11.94 27.33 -3.55
CA PHE A 132 11.96 25.87 -3.47
C PHE A 132 11.33 25.16 -4.66
N HIS A 133 10.88 25.88 -5.70
CA HIS A 133 10.19 25.30 -6.85
C HIS A 133 11.01 24.15 -7.47
N ASP A 134 12.20 24.46 -7.99
CA ASP A 134 13.03 23.49 -8.71
C ASP A 134 13.56 22.39 -7.80
N LEU A 135 13.79 22.70 -6.52
CA LEU A 135 14.18 21.72 -5.52
C LEU A 135 13.10 20.65 -5.37
N ILE A 136 11.83 21.03 -5.26
CA ILE A 136 10.72 20.08 -5.09
C ILE A 136 10.46 19.33 -6.40
N VAL A 137 10.46 20.05 -7.54
CA VAL A 137 10.23 19.44 -8.87
C VAL A 137 11.24 18.35 -9.17
N ASN A 138 12.50 18.55 -8.79
CA ASN A 138 13.60 17.60 -9.03
C ASN A 138 13.95 16.75 -7.79
N SER A 139 13.16 16.87 -6.71
CA SER A 139 13.49 16.25 -5.42
C SER A 139 13.62 14.74 -5.57
N GLN A 140 14.65 14.20 -4.92
CA GLN A 140 14.80 12.75 -4.81
C GLN A 140 13.94 12.17 -3.67
N PHE A 141 13.37 13.01 -2.81
CA PHE A 141 12.55 12.62 -1.65
C PHE A 141 11.11 13.15 -1.77
N ARG A 142 10.46 12.85 -2.89
CA ARG A 142 9.14 13.38 -3.26
C ARG A 142 8.02 13.01 -2.27
N SER A 143 8.14 11.90 -1.56
CA SER A 143 7.21 11.52 -0.49
C SER A 143 7.27 12.46 0.72
N TYR A 144 8.38 13.18 0.92
CA TYR A 144 8.51 14.23 1.92
C TYR A 144 8.20 15.62 1.32
N ASP A 145 8.75 15.93 0.15
CA ASP A 145 8.70 17.27 -0.42
C ASP A 145 7.41 17.59 -1.17
N PHE A 146 6.82 16.62 -1.86
CA PHE A 146 5.68 16.84 -2.74
C PHE A 146 4.38 16.28 -2.14
N ALA A 147 4.31 14.97 -1.90
CA ALA A 147 3.08 14.26 -1.58
C ALA A 147 2.26 14.88 -0.42
N PRO A 148 2.82 15.20 0.76
CA PRO A 148 2.04 15.77 1.86
C PRO A 148 1.54 17.19 1.57
N ARG A 149 2.27 17.97 0.77
CA ARG A 149 1.84 19.32 0.38
C ARG A 149 0.77 19.28 -0.71
N ALA A 150 0.87 18.35 -1.65
CA ALA A 150 -0.18 18.08 -2.62
C ALA A 150 -1.47 17.61 -1.93
N ALA A 151 -1.35 16.73 -0.94
CA ALA A 151 -2.48 16.34 -0.09
C ALA A 151 -3.11 17.54 0.63
N LYS A 152 -2.31 18.50 1.12
CA LYS A 152 -2.83 19.70 1.80
C LYS A 152 -3.69 20.56 0.88
N LEU A 153 -3.29 20.76 -0.38
CA LEU A 153 -4.10 21.46 -1.38
C LEU A 153 -5.50 20.82 -1.49
N ILE A 154 -5.55 19.50 -1.63
CA ILE A 154 -6.80 18.76 -1.79
C ILE A 154 -7.67 18.84 -0.53
N VAL A 155 -7.07 18.68 0.66
CA VAL A 155 -7.78 18.79 1.95
C VAL A 155 -8.39 20.18 2.12
N ASP A 156 -7.69 21.22 1.65
CA ASP A 156 -8.16 22.62 1.67
C ASP A 156 -9.11 22.95 0.51
N LYS A 157 -9.53 21.93 -0.25
CA LYS A 157 -10.46 22.04 -1.39
C LYS A 157 -9.92 22.92 -2.52
N ILE A 158 -8.60 23.01 -2.65
CA ILE A 158 -7.94 23.67 -3.78
C ILE A 158 -7.85 22.64 -4.92
N GLU A 159 -8.35 23.03 -6.09
CA GLU A 159 -8.28 22.20 -7.28
C GLU A 159 -6.82 22.08 -7.76
N VAL A 160 -6.39 20.84 -8.03
CA VAL A 160 -5.04 20.50 -8.44
C VAL A 160 -5.03 20.05 -9.89
N ALA A 161 -4.02 20.50 -10.65
CA ALA A 161 -3.79 20.05 -12.00
C ALA A 161 -3.54 18.53 -12.01
N SER A 162 -4.46 17.78 -12.61
CA SER A 162 -4.38 16.33 -12.62
C SER A 162 -5.08 15.72 -13.83
N GLU A 163 -4.65 14.53 -14.21
CA GLU A 163 -5.21 13.76 -15.32
C GLU A 163 -5.83 12.45 -14.79
N LYS A 164 -6.93 12.02 -15.41
CA LYS A 164 -7.58 10.76 -15.04
C LYS A 164 -6.73 9.58 -15.51
N TYR A 165 -6.45 8.65 -14.60
CA TYR A 165 -5.77 7.41 -14.87
C TYR A 165 -6.66 6.21 -14.47
N PRO A 166 -7.24 5.51 -15.45
CA PRO A 166 -8.06 4.33 -15.22
C PRO A 166 -7.32 3.21 -14.45
N LEU A 167 -7.99 2.55 -13.51
CA LEU A 167 -7.38 1.43 -12.76
C LEU A 167 -7.14 0.17 -13.62
N GLU A 168 -7.76 0.06 -14.78
CA GLU A 168 -7.43 -0.99 -15.76
C GLU A 168 -5.95 -0.98 -16.16
N ASN A 169 -5.31 0.20 -16.14
CA ASN A 169 -3.89 0.39 -16.44
C ASN A 169 -2.97 0.00 -15.27
N VAL A 170 -3.52 -0.15 -14.06
CA VAL A 170 -2.76 -0.67 -12.91
C VAL A 170 -2.58 -2.17 -13.07
N LYS A 171 -1.38 -2.67 -12.78
CA LYS A 171 -1.06 -4.10 -12.88
C LYS A 171 -1.97 -4.94 -11.98
N ASP A 172 -2.30 -6.15 -12.41
CA ASP A 172 -2.97 -7.10 -11.53
C ASP A 172 -2.01 -7.67 -10.50
N ILE A 173 -2.48 -7.85 -9.27
CA ILE A 173 -1.66 -8.41 -8.21
C ILE A 173 -1.39 -9.91 -8.48
N PRO A 174 -0.13 -10.38 -8.46
CA PRO A 174 0.17 -11.80 -8.60
C PRO A 174 -0.32 -12.58 -7.37
N LYS A 175 -0.53 -13.89 -7.50
CA LYS A 175 -0.89 -14.80 -6.38
C LYS A 175 0.35 -15.11 -5.53
N THR A 176 0.71 -14.19 -4.64
CA THR A 176 2.00 -14.18 -3.94
C THR A 176 1.82 -13.89 -2.45
N ILE A 177 2.90 -14.03 -1.68
CA ILE A 177 2.99 -13.55 -0.30
C ILE A 177 3.30 -12.06 -0.32
N TRP A 178 2.41 -11.23 0.23
CA TRP A 178 2.66 -9.79 0.36
C TRP A 178 3.24 -9.40 1.71
N TRP A 179 3.09 -10.22 2.75
CA TRP A 179 3.63 -9.93 4.08
C TRP A 179 3.95 -11.20 4.84
N VAL A 180 5.04 -11.13 5.60
CA VAL A 180 5.37 -12.11 6.64
C VAL A 180 5.21 -11.39 7.97
N ASP A 181 4.26 -11.85 8.80
CA ASP A 181 4.03 -11.23 10.10
C ASP A 181 5.13 -11.57 11.12
N ASN A 182 5.06 -10.97 12.29
CA ASN A 182 6.02 -11.16 13.38
C ASN A 182 6.05 -12.60 13.93
N PHE A 183 5.02 -13.41 13.69
CA PHE A 183 4.96 -14.83 14.04
C PHE A 183 5.49 -15.72 12.92
N GLY A 184 5.69 -15.16 11.73
CA GLY A 184 6.12 -15.87 10.53
C GLY A 184 4.99 -16.50 9.74
N ASN A 185 3.75 -16.05 9.92
CA ASN A 185 2.64 -16.38 9.04
C ASN A 185 2.80 -15.62 7.73
N CYS A 186 2.52 -16.28 6.61
CA CYS A 186 2.71 -15.73 5.28
C CYS A 186 1.36 -15.29 4.71
N LYS A 187 1.10 -13.98 4.73
CA LYS A 187 -0.12 -13.38 4.20
C LYS A 187 -0.09 -13.30 2.69
N THR A 188 -1.12 -13.85 2.04
CA THR A 188 -1.20 -13.94 0.58
C THR A 188 -2.05 -12.81 -0.02
N THR A 189 -1.93 -12.58 -1.32
CA THR A 189 -2.82 -11.70 -2.11
C THR A 189 -4.06 -12.42 -2.64
N VAL A 190 -4.32 -13.63 -2.16
CA VAL A 190 -5.28 -14.58 -2.72
C VAL A 190 -6.52 -14.61 -1.87
N LEU A 191 -7.70 -14.46 -2.50
CA LEU A 191 -8.98 -14.66 -1.85
C LEU A 191 -9.38 -16.14 -1.90
N PRO A 192 -10.20 -16.63 -0.95
CA PRO A 192 -10.74 -17.99 -0.98
C PRO A 192 -11.33 -18.40 -2.35
N LYS A 193 -12.07 -17.49 -2.98
CA LYS A 193 -12.70 -17.71 -4.29
C LYS A 193 -11.72 -17.88 -5.45
N ASP A 194 -10.50 -17.34 -5.34
CA ASP A 194 -9.52 -17.32 -6.43
C ASP A 194 -8.91 -18.71 -6.71
N ILE A 195 -9.05 -19.62 -5.75
CA ILE A 195 -8.47 -20.98 -5.79
C ILE A 195 -9.46 -22.05 -5.28
N GLY A 196 -10.72 -21.69 -5.04
CA GLY A 196 -11.75 -22.59 -4.52
C GLY A 196 -11.39 -23.19 -3.17
N PHE A 197 -10.89 -22.37 -2.25
CA PHE A 197 -10.61 -22.74 -0.86
C PHE A 197 -11.88 -23.24 -0.17
N LYS A 198 -11.77 -24.37 0.57
CA LYS A 198 -12.81 -24.92 1.43
C LYS A 198 -12.16 -25.67 2.60
N PRO A 199 -12.61 -25.52 3.86
CA PRO A 199 -12.09 -26.31 4.98
C PRO A 199 -12.06 -27.80 4.68
N GLY A 200 -10.97 -28.48 5.05
CA GLY A 200 -10.73 -29.90 4.77
C GLY A 200 -10.16 -30.19 3.38
N LYS A 201 -10.25 -29.26 2.41
CA LYS A 201 -9.65 -29.43 1.09
C LYS A 201 -8.12 -29.33 1.16
N ILE A 202 -7.42 -30.14 0.37
CA ILE A 202 -5.98 -29.99 0.14
C ILE A 202 -5.78 -29.11 -1.10
N LEU A 203 -4.96 -28.07 -0.97
CA LEU A 203 -4.55 -27.21 -2.08
C LEU A 203 -3.11 -27.53 -2.47
N LYS A 204 -2.87 -27.67 -3.77
CA LYS A 204 -1.53 -27.79 -4.33
C LYS A 204 -0.95 -26.39 -4.55
N THR A 205 0.27 -26.19 -4.09
CA THR A 205 1.03 -24.95 -4.19
C THR A 205 2.42 -25.26 -4.72
N LYS A 206 3.20 -24.23 -5.05
CA LYS A 206 4.61 -24.39 -5.45
C LYS A 206 5.50 -24.89 -4.31
N LEU A 207 5.04 -24.80 -3.07
CA LEU A 207 5.77 -25.19 -1.86
C LEU A 207 5.30 -26.54 -1.29
N GLY A 208 4.33 -27.18 -1.93
CA GLY A 208 3.77 -28.46 -1.49
C GLY A 208 2.25 -28.45 -1.41
N GLU A 209 1.71 -29.47 -0.76
CA GLU A 209 0.28 -29.65 -0.56
C GLU A 209 -0.11 -29.27 0.87
N PHE A 210 -1.09 -28.38 1.01
CA PHE A 210 -1.52 -27.87 2.30
C PHE A 210 -3.02 -28.03 2.50
N GLN A 211 -3.40 -28.53 3.68
CA GLN A 211 -4.79 -28.63 4.06
C GLN A 211 -5.36 -27.26 4.44
N CYS A 212 -6.60 -27.00 4.03
CA CYS A 212 -7.35 -25.80 4.35
C CYS A 212 -8.03 -25.93 5.70
N TYR A 213 -7.89 -24.91 6.53
CA TYR A 213 -8.54 -24.82 7.84
C TYR A 213 -9.31 -23.51 7.98
N PRO A 214 -10.43 -23.47 8.73
CA PRO A 214 -11.19 -22.24 8.89
C PRO A 214 -10.36 -21.13 9.54
N ARG A 215 -9.60 -21.45 10.60
CA ARG A 215 -8.85 -20.50 11.42
C ARG A 215 -7.53 -21.13 11.90
N LEU A 216 -6.59 -20.28 12.34
CA LEU A 216 -5.28 -20.70 12.86
C LEU A 216 -5.37 -21.78 13.95
N LYS A 217 -6.28 -21.61 14.91
CA LYS A 217 -6.44 -22.58 16.03
C LYS A 217 -6.81 -23.99 15.60
N ASP A 218 -7.37 -24.14 14.40
CA ASP A 218 -7.84 -25.41 13.86
C ASP A 218 -6.70 -26.16 13.13
N VAL A 219 -5.55 -25.50 12.92
CA VAL A 219 -4.35 -26.11 12.33
C VAL A 219 -3.62 -26.94 13.39
N PRO A 220 -3.31 -28.23 13.14
CA PRO A 220 -2.57 -29.06 14.08
C PRO A 220 -1.19 -28.50 14.39
N ASN A 221 -0.75 -28.68 15.64
CA ASN A 221 0.57 -28.23 16.08
C ASN A 221 1.67 -28.74 15.15
N HIS A 222 2.57 -27.83 14.75
CA HIS A 222 3.72 -28.10 13.89
C HIS A 222 3.38 -28.64 12.50
N LYS A 223 2.12 -28.51 12.06
CA LYS A 223 1.70 -28.82 10.70
C LYS A 223 1.38 -27.53 9.93
N PRO A 224 1.74 -27.46 8.64
CA PRO A 224 1.35 -26.34 7.80
C PRO A 224 -0.13 -26.42 7.42
N GLY A 225 -0.75 -25.27 7.24
CA GLY A 225 -2.12 -25.15 6.77
C GLY A 225 -2.37 -23.82 6.08
N ILE A 226 -3.36 -23.80 5.19
CA ILE A 226 -3.87 -22.55 4.61
C ILE A 226 -5.13 -22.17 5.38
N ILE A 227 -5.21 -20.93 5.83
CA ILE A 227 -6.37 -20.39 6.55
C ILE A 227 -6.94 -19.16 5.86
N VAL A 228 -8.15 -18.78 6.24
CA VAL A 228 -8.64 -17.42 6.01
C VAL A 228 -7.99 -16.51 7.06
N GLY A 229 -7.25 -15.52 6.58
CA GLY A 229 -6.48 -14.58 7.38
C GLY A 229 -7.28 -13.43 7.94
N SER A 230 -6.54 -12.51 8.57
CA SER A 230 -7.10 -11.28 9.14
C SER A 230 -7.11 -10.10 8.17
N SER A 231 -6.15 -10.06 7.24
CA SER A 231 -6.02 -8.98 6.27
C SER A 231 -7.01 -9.13 5.11
N GLY A 232 -7.40 -8.00 4.53
CA GLY A 232 -8.40 -7.95 3.46
C GLY A 232 -9.29 -6.72 3.59
N PHE A 233 -10.43 -6.74 2.90
CA PHE A 233 -11.36 -5.61 2.89
C PHE A 233 -12.81 -6.05 3.10
N GLY A 234 -13.46 -5.49 4.12
CA GLY A 234 -14.80 -5.86 4.55
C GLY A 234 -14.88 -7.35 4.86
N THR A 235 -15.80 -8.05 4.20
CA THR A 235 -15.98 -9.50 4.38
C THR A 235 -15.06 -10.36 3.50
N LYS A 236 -14.18 -9.74 2.71
CA LYS A 236 -13.28 -10.43 1.77
C LYS A 236 -11.87 -10.50 2.34
N GLN A 237 -11.63 -11.52 3.16
CA GLN A 237 -10.34 -11.80 3.77
C GLN A 237 -9.42 -12.58 2.83
N LEU A 238 -8.13 -12.26 2.89
CA LEU A 238 -7.06 -12.91 2.16
C LEU A 238 -6.64 -14.21 2.87
N LEU A 239 -6.08 -15.16 2.12
CA LEU A 239 -5.58 -16.41 2.67
C LEU A 239 -4.20 -16.22 3.31
N GLU A 240 -3.85 -17.06 4.28
CA GLU A 240 -2.54 -17.09 4.93
C GLU A 240 -2.01 -18.53 4.95
N LEU A 241 -0.71 -18.71 4.71
CA LEU A 241 0.00 -19.95 5.00
C LEU A 241 0.62 -19.85 6.40
N VAL A 242 0.30 -20.80 7.25
CA VAL A 242 0.68 -20.80 8.68
C VAL A 242 1.22 -22.15 9.10
N ILE A 243 1.99 -22.18 10.19
CA ILE A 243 2.31 -23.39 10.94
C ILE A 243 1.98 -23.13 12.40
N GLN A 244 1.07 -23.91 12.98
CA GLN A 244 0.71 -23.71 14.38
C GLN A 244 1.94 -23.94 15.29
N GLY A 245 2.32 -22.90 16.04
CA GLY A 245 3.49 -22.91 16.92
C GLY A 245 4.85 -22.84 16.22
N LYS A 246 4.93 -22.55 14.92
CA LYS A 246 6.20 -22.30 14.19
C LYS A 246 6.04 -21.19 13.14
N SER A 247 7.16 -20.69 12.63
CA SER A 247 7.17 -19.76 11.50
C SER A 247 7.09 -20.53 10.18
N ALA A 248 6.00 -20.34 9.43
CA ALA A 248 5.88 -20.85 8.06
C ALA A 248 6.96 -20.24 7.15
N ALA A 249 7.24 -18.96 7.36
CA ALA A 249 8.26 -18.25 6.58
C ALA A 249 9.65 -18.87 6.72
N LYS A 250 10.07 -19.21 7.95
CA LYS A 250 11.37 -19.86 8.19
C LYS A 250 11.39 -21.30 7.68
N GLU A 251 10.32 -22.06 7.90
CA GLU A 251 10.23 -23.47 7.47
C GLU A 251 10.37 -23.60 5.94
N PHE A 252 9.74 -22.71 5.18
CA PHE A 252 9.68 -22.78 3.72
C PHE A 252 10.58 -21.75 3.00
N GLY A 253 11.39 -20.98 3.72
CA GLY A 253 12.24 -19.93 3.14
C GLY A 253 11.47 -18.83 2.41
N ILE A 254 10.26 -18.48 2.90
CA ILE A 254 9.36 -17.53 2.25
C ILE A 254 9.67 -16.10 2.67
N THR A 255 9.63 -15.20 1.70
CA THR A 255 9.69 -13.74 1.87
C THR A 255 8.55 -13.04 1.10
N SER A 256 8.40 -11.72 1.31
CA SER A 256 7.55 -10.89 0.44
C SER A 256 7.91 -11.14 -1.04
N GLY A 257 6.90 -11.28 -1.88
CA GLY A 257 7.05 -11.57 -3.31
C GLY A 257 7.16 -13.06 -3.66
N SER A 258 7.32 -13.96 -2.68
CA SER A 258 7.35 -15.41 -2.93
C SER A 258 6.03 -15.93 -3.51
N ILE A 259 6.11 -16.56 -4.68
CA ILE A 259 4.93 -17.11 -5.36
C ILE A 259 4.47 -18.39 -4.65
N LEU A 260 3.22 -18.41 -4.21
CA LEU A 260 2.62 -19.58 -3.57
C LEU A 260 1.87 -20.46 -4.60
N PHE A 261 1.12 -19.85 -5.53
CA PHE A 261 0.29 -20.56 -6.51
C PHE A 261 0.81 -20.38 -7.94
#